data_AF-A0A520XGQ6-F1
#
_entry.id   AF-A0A520XGQ6-F1
#
_cell.length_a   1.000
_cell.length_b   1.000
_cell.length_c   1.000
_cell.angle_alpha   90.00
_cell.angle_beta   90.00
_cell.angle_gamma   90.00
#
_symmetry.space_group_name_H-M   'P 1'
#
loop_
_entity.id
_entity.type
_entity.pdbx_description
1 polymer ?
#
loop_
_entity_poly.entity_id
_entity_poly.type
_entity_poly.pdbx_seq_one_letter_code
_entity_poly.pdbx_strand_id
1 'polypeptide(L)'
;MNLNINDKKMNDKSLNKAKGDEGEAVAAEFLEKIGYRIIKKNFKKGRREIDIIAENESGNLNFIEVKTRFKNRFGKPYEAVNKRKLSTIIEVSDFFLMQSSASNIKNYNKTIYYGIISIEYIERGSIKLIFFENILE
;
A
#
# COMPACT_ATOMS: atom_id res chain seq x y z
N MET A 1 0.34 25.77 40.97
CA MET A 1 -0.94 25.11 40.64
C MET A 1 -0.65 24.12 39.52
N ASN A 2 -0.41 22.86 39.88
CA ASN A 2 0.03 21.82 38.94
C ASN A 2 -1.20 21.20 38.28
N LEU A 3 -1.37 21.45 36.97
CA LEU A 3 -2.31 20.70 36.15
C LEU A 3 -1.63 19.39 35.73
N ASN A 4 -2.02 18.33 36.41
CA ASN A 4 -1.63 16.95 36.13
C ASN A 4 -2.35 16.51 34.84
N ILE A 5 -1.69 16.63 33.70
CA ILE A 5 -2.22 16.12 32.43
C ILE A 5 -1.94 14.62 32.42
N ASN A 6 -3.01 13.86 32.62
CA ASN A 6 -3.03 12.41 32.46
C ASN A 6 -2.19 11.99 31.25
N ASP A 7 -1.07 11.32 31.54
CA ASP A 7 -0.33 10.43 30.63
C ASP A 7 -1.27 9.31 30.18
N LYS A 8 -2.19 9.68 29.30
CA LYS A 8 -2.99 8.72 28.55
C LYS A 8 -2.00 8.06 27.62
N LYS A 9 -1.71 6.78 27.88
CA LYS A 9 -1.26 5.84 26.85
C LYS A 9 -2.19 6.01 25.63
N MET A 10 -1.87 6.93 24.72
CA MET A 10 -2.34 6.89 23.35
C MET A 10 -1.73 5.61 22.80
N ASN A 11 -2.58 4.58 22.76
CA ASN A 11 -2.24 3.18 22.51
C ASN A 11 -1.28 3.10 21.31
N ASP A 12 -0.12 2.45 21.42
CA ASP A 12 0.88 2.29 20.35
C ASP A 12 0.26 1.89 18.99
N LYS A 13 -0.85 1.15 19.04
CA LYS A 13 -1.66 0.75 17.88
C LYS A 13 -2.26 1.93 17.10
N SER A 14 -2.69 3.00 17.79
CA SER A 14 -3.24 4.21 17.17
C SER A 14 -2.16 5.03 16.47
N LEU A 15 -0.97 5.12 17.06
CA LEU A 15 0.21 5.76 16.46
C LEU A 15 0.68 4.98 15.23
N ASN A 16 0.70 3.64 15.30
CA ASN A 16 1.02 2.80 14.15
C ASN A 16 0.01 2.93 13.01
N LYS A 17 -1.29 3.11 13.32
CA LYS A 17 -2.31 3.35 12.29
C LYS A 17 -2.12 4.71 11.61
N ALA A 18 -1.96 5.78 12.38
CA ALA A 18 -1.75 7.12 11.82
C ALA A 18 -0.53 7.17 10.89
N LYS A 19 0.55 6.47 11.28
CA LYS A 19 1.76 6.29 10.47
C LYS A 19 1.57 5.40 9.24
N GLY A 20 0.64 4.45 9.29
CA GLY A 20 0.21 3.67 8.14
C GLY A 20 -0.52 4.56 7.13
N ASP A 21 -1.54 5.28 7.60
CA ASP A 21 -2.34 6.21 6.79
C ASP A 21 -1.44 7.29 6.12
N GLU A 22 -0.46 7.83 6.86
CA GLU A 22 0.54 8.77 6.33
C GLU A 22 1.42 8.13 5.25
N GLY A 23 1.88 6.90 5.47
CA GLY A 23 2.65 6.15 4.48
C GLY A 23 1.86 5.91 3.19
N GLU A 24 0.58 5.55 3.29
CA GLU A 24 -0.29 5.38 2.13
C GLU A 24 -0.47 6.68 1.34
N ALA A 25 -0.57 7.82 2.03
CA ALA A 25 -0.66 9.12 1.38
C ALA A 25 0.63 9.45 0.61
N VAL A 26 1.79 9.27 1.25
CA VAL A 26 3.11 9.47 0.61
C VAL A 26 3.32 8.54 -0.58
N ALA A 27 2.90 7.28 -0.47
CA ALA A 27 2.97 6.30 -1.55
C ALA A 27 2.09 6.70 -2.75
N ALA A 28 0.87 7.18 -2.51
CA ALA A 28 -0.02 7.65 -3.56
C ALA A 28 0.57 8.88 -4.28
N GLU A 29 1.07 9.86 -3.53
CA GLU A 29 1.69 11.06 -4.13
C GLU A 29 2.93 10.69 -4.95
N PHE A 30 3.75 9.75 -4.46
CA PHE A 30 4.89 9.24 -5.21
C PHE A 30 4.47 8.60 -6.55
N LEU A 31 3.46 7.73 -6.51
CA LEU A 31 2.94 7.06 -7.70
C LEU A 31 2.43 8.07 -8.74
N GLU A 32 1.67 9.08 -8.31
CA GLU A 32 1.19 10.15 -9.19
C GLU A 32 2.35 10.93 -9.82
N LYS A 33 3.40 11.23 -9.06
CA LYS A 33 4.61 11.90 -9.58
C LYS A 33 5.36 11.10 -10.64
N ILE A 34 5.29 9.78 -10.59
CA ILE A 34 5.94 8.89 -11.58
C ILE A 34 4.97 8.42 -12.68
N GLY A 35 3.83 9.10 -12.85
CA GLY A 35 2.93 8.89 -13.99
C GLY A 35 1.81 7.87 -13.76
N TYR A 36 1.60 7.38 -12.53
CA TYR A 36 0.52 6.46 -12.23
C TYR A 36 -0.77 7.23 -11.89
N ARG A 37 -1.89 6.73 -12.39
CA ARG A 37 -3.23 7.20 -12.04
C ARG A 37 -3.78 6.36 -10.89
N ILE A 38 -4.09 6.98 -9.75
CA ILE A 38 -4.72 6.28 -8.62
C ILE A 38 -6.17 5.92 -8.98
N ILE A 39 -6.49 4.62 -8.95
CA ILE A 39 -7.84 4.09 -9.22
C ILE A 39 -8.62 3.97 -7.91
N LYS A 40 -7.98 3.44 -6.87
CA LYS A 40 -8.60 3.22 -5.56
C LYS A 40 -7.54 3.19 -4.47
N LYS A 41 -7.91 3.64 -3.27
CA LYS A 41 -7.12 3.45 -2.05
C LYS A 41 -7.94 2.66 -1.03
N ASN A 42 -7.28 1.91 -0.15
CA ASN A 42 -7.90 1.17 0.94
C ASN A 42 -9.04 0.24 0.47
N PHE A 43 -8.84 -0.51 -0.61
CA PHE A 43 -9.86 -1.38 -1.17
C PHE A 43 -9.98 -2.68 -0.38
N LYS A 44 -11.21 -3.07 -0.01
CA LYS A 44 -11.44 -4.18 0.93
C LYS A 44 -12.31 -5.29 0.36
N LYS A 45 -11.98 -6.53 0.71
CA LYS A 45 -12.81 -7.72 0.60
C LYS A 45 -12.92 -8.36 1.98
N GLY A 46 -14.00 -8.06 2.70
CA GLY A 46 -14.17 -8.51 4.09
C GLY A 46 -13.04 -7.99 4.99
N ARG A 47 -12.23 -8.90 5.55
CA ARG A 47 -11.10 -8.57 6.45
C ARG A 47 -9.77 -8.36 5.72
N ARG A 48 -9.75 -8.49 4.39
CA ARG A 48 -8.56 -8.35 3.55
C ARG A 48 -8.60 -7.03 2.79
N GLU A 49 -7.44 -6.46 2.53
CA GLU A 49 -7.33 -5.16 1.86
C GLU A 49 -6.11 -5.08 0.94
N ILE A 50 -6.21 -4.17 -0.03
CA ILE A 50 -5.12 -3.66 -0.86
C ILE A 50 -5.06 -2.15 -0.64
N ASP A 51 -3.87 -1.66 -0.35
CA ASP A 51 -3.67 -0.27 0.07
C ASP A 51 -3.88 0.70 -1.10
N ILE A 52 -3.31 0.39 -2.27
CA ILE A 52 -3.43 1.22 -3.47
C ILE A 52 -3.67 0.35 -4.71
N ILE A 53 -4.63 0.76 -5.53
CA ILE A 53 -4.83 0.26 -6.90
C ILE A 53 -4.53 1.43 -7.83
N ALA A 54 -3.57 1.26 -8.72
CA ALA A 54 -3.13 2.30 -9.63
C ALA A 54 -3.01 1.77 -11.06
N GLU A 55 -3.04 2.66 -12.04
CA GLU A 55 -2.84 2.35 -13.45
C GLU A 55 -1.61 3.12 -13.94
N ASN A 56 -0.67 2.45 -14.59
CA ASN A 56 0.48 3.13 -15.19
C ASN A 56 0.14 3.70 -16.58
N GLU A 57 1.07 4.44 -17.19
CA GLU A 57 0.86 5.10 -18.49
C GLU A 57 0.49 4.12 -19.62
N SER A 58 0.99 2.88 -19.55
CA SER A 58 0.67 1.80 -20.50
C SER A 58 -0.72 1.19 -20.29
N GLY A 59 -1.47 1.63 -19.29
CA GLY A 59 -2.79 1.13 -18.95
C GLY A 59 -2.79 -0.15 -18.10
N ASN A 60 -1.64 -0.57 -17.56
CA ASN A 60 -1.53 -1.77 -16.73
C ASN A 60 -1.97 -1.50 -15.29
N LEU A 61 -2.69 -2.46 -14.71
CA LEU A 61 -3.25 -2.32 -13.37
C LEU A 61 -2.27 -2.86 -12.33
N ASN A 62 -1.95 -2.02 -11.34
CA ASN A 62 -1.02 -2.31 -10.28
C ASN A 62 -1.76 -2.39 -8.94
N PHE A 63 -1.68 -3.55 -8.30
CA PHE A 63 -2.19 -3.78 -6.94
C PHE A 63 -1.02 -3.67 -5.96
N ILE A 64 -1.01 -2.61 -5.16
CA ILE A 64 0.16 -2.17 -4.42
C ILE A 64 -0.10 -2.24 -2.93
N GLU A 65 0.81 -2.92 -2.23
CA GLU A 65 0.93 -2.89 -0.79
C GLU A 65 1.92 -1.81 -0.35
N VAL A 66 1.57 -1.03 0.67
CA VAL A 66 2.43 -0.02 1.27
C VAL A 66 2.95 -0.51 2.63
N LYS A 67 4.27 -0.52 2.79
CA LYS A 67 4.92 -0.92 4.03
C LYS A 67 5.73 0.23 4.62
N THR A 68 5.22 0.77 5.72
CA THR A 68 5.91 1.79 6.50
C THR A 68 6.81 1.16 7.57
N ARG A 69 8.08 1.56 7.63
CA ARG A 69 9.06 1.10 8.61
C ARG A 69 9.70 2.28 9.34
N PHE A 70 9.95 2.08 10.64
CA PHE A 70 10.65 3.02 11.51
C PHE A 70 11.88 2.31 12.10
N LYS A 71 13.09 2.76 11.75
CA LYS A 71 14.42 2.27 12.21
C LYS A 71 14.85 0.86 11.72
N ASN A 72 16.12 0.75 11.30
CA ASN A 72 17.06 -0.39 11.14
C ASN A 72 16.59 -1.86 11.19
N ARG A 73 15.34 -2.18 10.84
CA ARG A 73 14.89 -3.57 10.65
C ARG A 73 15.31 -4.04 9.25
N PHE A 74 16.49 -4.64 9.19
CA PHE A 74 17.06 -5.28 8.01
C PHE A 74 16.15 -6.42 7.47
N GLY A 75 16.15 -6.59 6.14
CA GLY A 75 15.39 -7.60 5.38
C GLY A 75 14.66 -6.94 4.21
N LYS A 76 14.76 -7.50 2.99
CA LYS A 76 14.22 -6.83 1.81
C LYS A 76 12.68 -6.76 1.89
N PRO A 77 12.04 -5.67 1.43
CA PRO A 77 10.58 -5.50 1.54
C PRO A 77 9.76 -6.61 0.87
N TYR A 78 10.28 -7.15 -0.25
CA TYR A 78 9.69 -8.30 -0.95
C TYR A 78 9.90 -9.63 -0.22
N GLU A 79 11.04 -9.84 0.45
CA GLU A 79 11.27 -11.03 1.31
C GLU A 79 10.29 -11.05 2.49
N ALA A 80 9.80 -9.87 2.90
CA ALA A 80 8.77 -9.72 3.93
C ALA A 80 7.34 -9.89 3.41
N VAL A 81 7.10 -10.05 2.10
CA VAL A 81 5.81 -10.51 1.58
C VAL A 81 5.78 -12.02 1.67
N ASN A 82 5.25 -12.50 2.79
CA ASN A 82 5.01 -13.93 2.96
C ASN A 82 3.94 -14.41 1.94
N LYS A 83 3.96 -15.71 1.63
CA LYS A 83 3.00 -16.35 0.71
C LYS A 83 1.53 -16.02 1.05
N ARG A 84 1.23 -15.83 2.34
CA ARG A 84 -0.11 -15.46 2.83
C ARG A 84 -0.53 -14.06 2.37
N LYS A 85 0.39 -13.09 2.40
CA LYS A 85 0.12 -11.72 1.98
C LYS A 85 -0.04 -11.65 0.47
N LEU A 86 0.80 -12.36 -0.28
CA LEU A 86 0.62 -12.46 -1.74
C LEU A 86 -0.73 -13.09 -2.11
N SER A 87 -1.10 -14.21 -1.49
CA SER A 87 -2.41 -14.83 -1.69
C SER A 87 -3.56 -13.89 -1.33
N THR A 88 -3.39 -13.05 -0.31
CA THR A 88 -4.38 -12.03 0.05
C THR A 88 -4.53 -10.97 -1.04
N ILE A 89 -3.41 -10.48 -1.58
CA ILE A 89 -3.42 -9.48 -2.64
C ILE A 89 -4.10 -10.06 -3.89
N ILE A 90 -3.73 -11.27 -4.32
CA ILE A 90 -4.34 -11.96 -5.47
C ILE A 90 -5.85 -12.12 -5.28
N GLU A 91 -6.30 -12.55 -4.10
CA GLU A 91 -7.72 -12.77 -3.87
C GLU A 91 -8.53 -11.46 -3.87
N VAL A 92 -7.95 -10.37 -3.35
CA VAL A 92 -8.60 -9.06 -3.32
C VAL A 92 -8.58 -8.44 -4.72
N SER A 93 -7.52 -8.63 -5.51
CA SER A 93 -7.46 -8.19 -6.90
C SER A 93 -8.48 -8.89 -7.77
N ASP A 94 -8.64 -10.20 -7.63
CA ASP A 94 -9.67 -10.95 -8.37
C ASP A 94 -11.08 -10.40 -8.06
N PHE A 95 -11.36 -10.13 -6.79
CA PHE A 95 -12.63 -9.54 -6.38
C PHE A 95 -12.85 -8.13 -6.93
N PHE A 96 -11.79 -7.31 -7.02
CA PHE A 96 -11.84 -6.00 -7.67
C PHE A 96 -12.16 -6.13 -9.16
N LEU A 97 -11.48 -7.03 -9.86
CA LEU A 97 -11.66 -7.26 -11.30
C LEU A 97 -13.05 -7.81 -11.61
N MET A 98 -13.60 -8.70 -10.79
CA MET A 98 -14.97 -9.21 -10.93
C MET A 98 -16.02 -8.10 -10.83
N GLN A 99 -15.92 -7.22 -9.83
CA GLN A 99 -16.86 -6.09 -9.67
C GLN A 99 -16.74 -5.07 -10.80
N SER A 100 -15.51 -4.82 -11.26
CA SER A 100 -15.23 -3.86 -12.32
C SER A 100 -15.68 -4.38 -13.69
N SER A 101 -15.62 -5.70 -13.92
CA SER A 101 -16.12 -6.36 -15.13
C SER A 101 -17.64 -6.42 -15.18
N ALA A 102 -18.30 -6.56 -14.03
CA ALA A 102 -19.76 -6.52 -13.93
C ALA A 102 -20.35 -5.13 -14.22
N SER A 103 -19.54 -4.07 -14.12
CA SER A 103 -19.99 -2.68 -14.27
C SER A 103 -19.87 -2.10 -15.69
N ASN A 104 -19.13 -2.75 -16.60
CA ASN A 104 -19.16 -2.50 -18.05
C ASN A 104 -18.33 -3.57 -18.77
N ILE A 105 -19.01 -4.44 -19.50
CA ILE A 105 -18.43 -5.52 -20.29
C ILE A 105 -17.69 -4.92 -21.48
N LYS A 106 -16.34 -4.96 -21.47
CA LYS A 106 -15.45 -5.21 -22.63
C LYS A 106 -13.95 -5.09 -22.27
N ASN A 107 -13.19 -6.14 -22.59
CA ASN A 107 -11.73 -6.16 -22.84
C ASN A 107 -10.79 -5.62 -21.75
N TYR A 108 -10.60 -6.36 -20.65
CA TYR A 108 -9.42 -6.19 -19.80
C TYR A 108 -8.20 -6.85 -20.46
N ASN A 109 -7.66 -6.25 -21.51
CA ASN A 109 -6.32 -6.58 -22.02
C ASN A 109 -5.24 -5.83 -21.22
N LYS A 110 -5.47 -5.68 -19.91
CA LYS A 110 -4.57 -4.99 -18.99
C LYS A 110 -3.71 -6.02 -18.30
N THR A 111 -2.39 -5.88 -18.39
CA THR A 111 -1.49 -6.69 -17.57
C THR A 111 -1.69 -6.30 -16.12
N ILE A 112 -1.72 -7.32 -15.25
CA ILE A 112 -1.86 -7.16 -13.82
C ILE A 112 -0.49 -7.29 -13.18
N TYR A 113 -0.13 -6.29 -12.38
CA TYR A 113 1.10 -6.27 -11.61
C TYR A 113 0.81 -6.19 -10.12
N TYR A 114 1.68 -6.81 -9.34
CA TYR A 114 1.63 -6.78 -7.89
C TYR A 114 2.84 -6.02 -7.37
N GLY A 115 2.60 -4.87 -6.75
CA GLY A 115 3.65 -3.95 -6.33
C GLY A 115 3.82 -3.92 -4.81
N ILE A 116 5.01 -3.52 -4.36
CA ILE A 116 5.26 -3.13 -2.97
C ILE A 116 5.94 -1.76 -2.96
N ILE A 117 5.37 -0.83 -2.21
CA ILE A 117 6.06 0.40 -1.84
C ILE A 117 6.56 0.27 -0.40
N SER A 118 7.87 0.42 -0.21
CA SER A 118 8.48 0.47 1.12
C SER A 118 8.84 1.91 1.45
N ILE A 119 8.36 2.38 2.60
CA ILE A 119 8.63 3.71 3.14
C ILE A 119 9.44 3.55 4.41
N GLU A 120 10.67 4.06 4.40
CA GLU A 120 11.59 4.03 5.53
C GLU A 120 11.82 5.46 6.03
N TYR A 121 11.36 5.74 7.24
CA TYR A 121 11.67 6.99 7.93
C TYR A 121 13.11 6.91 8.46
N ILE A 122 13.96 7.79 7.93
CA ILE A 122 15.37 7.89 8.33
C ILE A 122 15.58 9.03 9.34
N GLU A 123 16.78 9.13 9.90
CA GLU A 123 17.12 10.21 10.83
C GLU A 123 16.96 11.58 10.18
N ARG A 124 16.62 12.59 10.99
CA ARG A 124 16.37 14.00 10.58
C ARG A 124 15.08 14.24 9.77
N GLY A 125 14.13 13.31 9.79
CA GLY A 125 12.80 13.51 9.20
C GLY A 125 12.73 13.25 7.69
N SER A 126 13.83 12.83 7.08
CA SER A 126 13.84 12.40 5.68
C SER A 126 13.18 11.03 5.51
N ILE A 127 12.69 10.76 4.30
CA ILE A 127 12.03 9.49 3.95
C ILE A 127 12.78 8.87 2.77
N LYS A 128 13.04 7.57 2.86
CA LYS A 128 13.47 6.75 1.73
C LYS A 128 12.29 5.92 1.24
N LEU A 129 11.92 6.10 -0.03
CA LEU A 129 10.85 5.34 -0.68
C LEU A 129 11.47 4.43 -1.74
N ILE A 130 11.10 3.15 -1.72
CA ILE A 130 11.47 2.18 -2.76
C ILE A 130 10.20 1.53 -3.29
N PHE A 131 10.02 1.56 -4.60
CA PHE A 131 8.94 0.86 -5.28
C PHE A 131 9.50 -0.38 -5.97
N PHE A 132 8.99 -1.55 -5.57
CA PHE A 132 9.21 -2.82 -6.24
C PHE A 132 8.01 -3.07 -7.13
N GLU A 133 8.17 -2.75 -8.41
CA GLU A 133 7.16 -3.08 -9.41
C GLU A 133 7.20 -4.58 -9.69
N ASN A 134 6.02 -5.17 -9.79
CA ASN A 134 5.79 -6.57 -10.16
C ASN A 134 6.64 -7.63 -9.43
N ILE A 135 6.26 -7.97 -8.21
CA ILE A 135 6.97 -8.94 -7.36
C ILE A 135 6.73 -10.43 -7.70
N LEU A 136 6.01 -10.72 -8.80
CA LEU A 136 5.68 -12.08 -9.23
C LEU A 136 6.52 -12.59 -10.39
N GLU A 137 7.41 -11.78 -10.94
CA GLU A 137 8.38 -12.17 -11.97
C GLU A 137 9.67 -12.78 -11.39
#